data_AF-C5LLJ7-F1
#
_entry.id   AF-C5LLJ7-F1
#
_cell.length_a   1.000
_cell.length_b   1.000
_cell.length_c   1.000
_cell.angle_alpha   90.00
_cell.angle_beta   90.00
_cell.angle_gamma   90.00
#
_symmetry.space_group_name_H-M   'P 1'
#
loop_
_entity.id
_entity.type
_entity.pdbx_description
1 polymer ?
#
loop_
_entity_poly.entity_id
_entity_poly.type
_entity_poly.pdbx_seq_one_letter_code
_entity_poly.pdbx_strand_id
1 'polypeptide(L)'
;MSEPEHSGGSSPPHWVRSNTGSAAAAIQAHYSIKGLSGGRPLGLMKKKRPPRGRMAPQGLARKSELSYDDKMLQYAASLTVAEKAGLVESPRRPLTEEEWKTVKSLSDSRSDVSCSICREPFRDTSQLILACTHSFHQRCFLSYLHYAGSETSKCPMCRAEAHDWTTHDGGLNVWRTKCATTIQCRWRGYIQRSRLMREQLPPGSLLRRKYTLRMLEAASRRAEHLGQARSDAVEKLLKDMDRTTLESSRVLRESLAALEMFRKSSSLDKAEDSGPTLPDADIPNWLHEAVANVLERGDCDCPICYDHKCLDSFESFKVFETRSCPMCRQTYDRRPWPCM
;
A
#
# COMPACT_ATOMS: atom_id res chain seq x y z
N MET A 1 -63.68 50.08 20.49
CA MET A 1 -63.44 49.80 21.91
C MET A 1 -63.42 48.30 22.06
N SER A 2 -62.44 47.58 22.61
CA SER A 2 -61.01 47.76 22.89
C SER A 2 -60.58 46.33 23.26
N GLU A 3 -59.39 45.88 22.83
CA GLU A 3 -58.76 44.65 23.34
C GLU A 3 -58.34 44.80 24.82
N PRO A 4 -57.89 43.73 25.50
CA PRO A 4 -56.52 43.18 25.35
C PRO A 4 -56.49 41.64 25.23
N GLU A 5 -55.68 41.02 24.37
CA GLU A 5 -54.23 40.84 24.38
C GLU A 5 -53.64 40.15 25.63
N HIS A 6 -53.36 38.84 25.53
CA HIS A 6 -52.26 38.18 26.26
C HIS A 6 -51.48 37.27 25.31
N SER A 7 -50.22 37.66 25.15
CA SER A 7 -49.18 37.13 24.28
C SER A 7 -48.39 36.03 24.97
N GLY A 8 -48.22 34.90 24.27
CA GLY A 8 -47.36 33.78 24.68
C GLY A 8 -46.44 33.38 23.54
N GLY A 9 -45.40 34.18 23.31
CA GLY A 9 -44.38 33.92 22.28
C GLY A 9 -43.50 32.73 22.65
N SER A 10 -43.47 31.71 21.78
CA SER A 10 -42.45 30.66 21.80
C SER A 10 -41.49 30.91 20.63
N SER A 11 -40.38 31.59 20.93
CA SER A 11 -39.26 31.77 20.00
C SER A 11 -38.51 30.45 19.77
N PRO A 12 -38.17 30.08 18.53
CA PRO A 12 -37.22 29.01 18.23
C PRO A 12 -35.79 29.44 18.61
N PRO A 13 -34.94 28.56 19.16
CA PRO A 13 -33.59 28.92 19.53
C PRO A 13 -32.72 29.22 18.29
N HIS A 14 -32.08 30.38 18.32
CA HIS A 14 -31.12 30.83 17.33
C HIS A 14 -29.88 29.91 17.34
N TRP A 15 -29.55 29.34 16.18
CA TRP A 15 -28.18 29.05 15.75
C TRP A 15 -28.19 28.77 14.25
N VAL A 16 -28.61 29.75 13.45
CA VAL A 16 -28.30 29.76 12.02
C VAL A 16 -27.33 30.90 11.79
N ARG A 17 -26.05 30.56 11.64
CA ARG A 17 -25.12 31.27 10.76
C ARG A 17 -24.15 30.29 10.10
N SER A 18 -24.47 30.01 8.85
CA SER A 18 -23.57 30.00 7.69
C SER A 18 -22.06 30.06 7.97
N ASN A 19 -21.36 28.99 7.58
CA ASN A 19 -20.10 29.17 6.87
C ASN A 19 -19.93 28.07 5.81
N THR A 20 -20.21 28.45 4.56
CA THR A 20 -19.82 27.74 3.34
C THR A 20 -18.36 28.06 3.06
N GLY A 21 -17.50 27.05 2.97
CA GLY A 21 -16.14 27.22 2.44
C GLY A 21 -15.13 26.20 2.95
N SER A 22 -14.67 25.34 2.03
CA SER A 22 -13.42 24.56 2.10
C SER A 22 -13.17 23.65 3.32
N ALA A 23 -13.61 22.39 3.20
CA ALA A 23 -12.91 21.25 3.78
C ALA A 23 -13.11 19.99 2.92
N ALA A 24 -12.90 20.12 1.60
CA ALA A 24 -13.02 19.04 0.61
C ALA A 24 -11.70 18.28 0.36
N ALA A 25 -10.71 18.36 1.25
CA ALA A 25 -9.40 17.73 1.00
C ALA A 25 -8.73 17.22 2.29
N ALA A 26 -9.27 16.16 2.93
CA ALA A 26 -8.55 15.46 4.02
C ALA A 26 -9.05 14.05 4.37
N ILE A 27 -9.64 13.27 3.45
CA ILE A 27 -10.07 11.87 3.75
C ILE A 27 -9.60 10.89 2.66
N GLN A 28 -8.31 10.96 2.29
CA GLN A 28 -7.69 9.99 1.37
C GLN A 28 -6.37 9.37 1.88
N ALA A 29 -6.00 9.53 3.15
CA ALA A 29 -4.67 9.13 3.62
C ALA A 29 -4.57 7.92 4.58
N HIS A 30 -5.65 7.15 4.83
CA HIS A 30 -5.61 6.08 5.85
C HIS A 30 -6.00 4.66 5.41
N TYR A 31 -6.09 4.37 4.10
CA TYR A 31 -6.31 3.00 3.61
C TYR A 31 -5.07 2.34 2.97
N SER A 32 -3.86 2.66 3.46
CA SER A 32 -2.64 1.94 3.09
C SER A 32 -2.09 1.19 4.31
N ILE A 33 -2.69 0.04 4.61
CA ILE A 33 -2.06 -0.98 5.45
C ILE A 33 -0.97 -1.61 4.61
N LYS A 34 0.26 -1.09 4.72
CA LYS A 34 1.48 -1.83 4.37
C LYS A 34 1.65 -2.95 5.39
N GLY A 35 1.46 -4.18 4.94
CA GLY A 35 1.71 -5.40 5.71
C GLY A 35 3.21 -5.70 5.85
N LEU A 36 3.57 -6.20 7.03
CA LEU A 36 4.87 -6.77 7.36
C LEU A 36 5.03 -8.15 6.69
N SER A 37 6.16 -8.30 6.00
CA SER A 37 7.05 -9.46 5.81
C SER A 37 6.51 -10.91 5.87
N GLY A 38 6.88 -11.69 4.85
CA GLY A 38 7.58 -12.96 5.09
C GLY A 38 6.80 -14.26 4.86
N GLY A 39 6.43 -14.55 3.61
CA GLY A 39 5.99 -15.87 3.16
C GLY A 39 6.62 -16.21 1.80
N ARG A 40 7.18 -17.42 1.69
CA ARG A 40 7.99 -17.94 0.56
C ARG A 40 7.33 -17.72 -0.83
N PRO A 41 8.12 -17.54 -1.91
CA PRO A 41 7.58 -17.27 -3.24
C PRO A 41 7.05 -18.56 -3.85
N LEU A 42 5.73 -18.80 -3.73
CA LEU A 42 5.05 -19.77 -4.57
C LEU A 42 4.86 -19.14 -5.95
N GLY A 43 5.34 -19.87 -6.97
CA GLY A 43 5.49 -19.40 -8.34
C GLY A 43 4.27 -18.67 -8.90
N LEU A 44 4.56 -17.67 -9.73
CA LEU A 44 3.62 -16.92 -10.55
C LEU A 44 2.76 -17.87 -11.39
N MET A 45 1.65 -18.34 -10.82
CA MET A 45 0.56 -18.87 -11.61
C MET A 45 0.00 -17.69 -12.41
N LYS A 46 0.36 -17.65 -13.69
CA LYS A 46 -0.25 -16.77 -14.69
C LYS A 46 -1.76 -16.82 -14.48
N LYS A 47 -2.36 -15.76 -13.94
CA LYS A 47 -3.81 -15.61 -13.90
C LYS A 47 -4.28 -15.74 -15.35
N LYS A 48 -4.89 -16.88 -15.69
CA LYS A 48 -5.57 -17.04 -16.97
C LYS A 48 -6.55 -15.88 -17.04
N ARG A 49 -6.32 -14.98 -18.00
CA ARG A 49 -7.31 -13.97 -18.38
C ARG A 49 -8.65 -14.72 -18.54
N PRO A 50 -9.76 -14.22 -18.00
CA PRO A 50 -11.06 -14.83 -18.27
C PRO A 50 -11.20 -14.95 -19.79
N PRO A 51 -11.77 -16.05 -20.31
CA PRO A 51 -11.99 -16.18 -21.74
C PRO A 51 -12.70 -14.91 -22.21
N ARG A 52 -12.19 -14.28 -23.26
CA ARG A 52 -12.81 -13.10 -23.87
C ARG A 52 -14.23 -13.52 -24.27
N GLY A 53 -15.19 -13.25 -23.39
CA GLY A 53 -16.60 -13.43 -23.68
C GLY A 53 -16.90 -12.59 -24.91
N ARG A 54 -17.57 -13.19 -25.89
CA ARG A 54 -18.08 -12.50 -27.08
C ARG A 54 -18.77 -11.22 -26.59
N MET A 55 -18.25 -10.08 -27.00
CA MET A 55 -18.82 -8.79 -26.64
C MET A 55 -20.28 -8.79 -27.11
N ALA A 56 -21.19 -8.33 -26.25
CA ALA A 56 -22.55 -8.04 -26.67
C ALA A 56 -22.51 -7.10 -27.89
N PRO A 57 -23.40 -7.27 -28.87
CA PRO A 57 -23.44 -6.39 -30.03
C PRO A 57 -23.66 -4.95 -29.55
N GLN A 58 -22.69 -4.08 -29.84
CA GLN A 58 -22.64 -2.70 -29.35
C GLN A 58 -23.89 -1.87 -29.72
N GLY A 59 -24.63 -2.28 -30.77
CA GLY A 59 -25.84 -1.61 -31.23
C GLY A 59 -27.02 -1.65 -30.24
N LEU A 60 -27.23 -2.75 -29.52
CA LEU A 60 -28.38 -2.87 -28.59
C LEU A 60 -28.17 -2.09 -27.29
N ALA A 61 -26.91 -2.00 -26.83
CA ALA A 61 -26.55 -1.16 -25.69
C ALA A 61 -26.74 0.34 -26.00
N ARG A 62 -26.48 0.75 -27.24
CA ARG A 62 -26.67 2.14 -27.68
C ARG A 62 -28.15 2.55 -27.70
N LYS A 63 -29.07 1.61 -27.96
CA LYS A 63 -30.52 1.87 -28.03
C LYS A 63 -31.10 2.43 -26.72
N SER A 64 -30.57 2.01 -25.56
CA SER A 64 -31.04 2.51 -24.26
C SER A 64 -30.62 3.94 -23.93
N GLU A 65 -29.66 4.49 -24.69
CA GLU A 65 -29.09 5.83 -24.47
C GLU A 65 -29.54 6.84 -25.53
N LEU A 66 -30.41 6.43 -26.47
CA LEU A 66 -30.90 7.30 -27.54
C LEU A 66 -31.92 8.32 -27.03
N SER A 67 -31.87 9.54 -27.61
CA SER A 67 -32.89 10.57 -27.41
C SER A 67 -34.25 10.10 -27.90
N TYR A 68 -35.33 10.67 -27.36
CA TYR A 68 -36.70 10.39 -27.80
C TYR A 68 -36.88 10.66 -29.31
N ASP A 69 -36.33 11.78 -29.81
CA ASP A 69 -36.41 12.13 -31.23
C ASP A 69 -35.69 11.10 -32.11
N ASP A 70 -34.53 10.61 -31.69
CA ASP A 70 -33.80 9.55 -32.40
C ASP A 70 -34.58 8.23 -32.40
N LYS A 71 -35.22 7.89 -31.27
CA LYS A 71 -36.11 6.72 -31.16
C LYS A 71 -37.32 6.85 -32.09
N MET A 72 -37.90 8.05 -32.19
CA MET A 72 -39.00 8.35 -33.11
C MET A 72 -38.58 8.23 -34.58
N LEU A 73 -37.40 8.71 -34.95
CA LEU A 73 -36.85 8.57 -36.30
C LEU A 73 -36.65 7.09 -36.68
N GLN A 74 -36.09 6.29 -35.76
CA GLN A 74 -35.95 4.84 -35.96
C GLN A 74 -37.30 4.13 -36.08
N TYR A 75 -38.27 4.51 -35.25
CA TYR A 75 -39.63 3.99 -35.32
C TYR A 75 -40.27 4.30 -36.69
N ALA A 76 -40.24 5.56 -37.13
CA ALA A 76 -40.79 5.97 -38.42
C ALA A 76 -40.12 5.28 -39.62
N ALA A 77 -38.82 4.98 -39.52
CA ALA A 77 -38.07 4.23 -40.52
C ALA A 77 -38.41 2.72 -40.51
N SER A 78 -38.76 2.16 -39.35
CA SER A 78 -39.12 0.73 -39.20
C SER A 78 -40.52 0.38 -39.69
N LEU A 79 -41.42 1.35 -39.82
CA LEU A 79 -42.81 1.13 -40.22
C LEU A 79 -42.93 0.70 -41.68
N THR A 80 -43.62 -0.41 -41.93
CA THR A 80 -43.91 -0.89 -43.29
C THR A 80 -44.96 0.00 -43.98
N VAL A 81 -45.05 -0.08 -45.32
CA VAL A 81 -46.05 0.68 -46.08
C VAL A 81 -47.48 0.30 -45.66
N ALA A 82 -47.73 -0.99 -45.39
CA ALA A 82 -49.02 -1.49 -44.93
C ALA A 82 -49.40 -0.94 -43.54
N GLU A 83 -48.43 -0.83 -42.62
CA GLU A 83 -48.64 -0.21 -41.30
C GLU A 83 -48.89 1.29 -41.39
N LYS A 84 -48.17 2.00 -42.28
CA LYS A 84 -48.40 3.44 -42.52
C LYS A 84 -49.77 3.71 -43.14
N ALA A 85 -50.25 2.79 -43.97
CA ALA A 85 -51.57 2.85 -44.59
C ALA A 85 -52.71 2.38 -43.67
N GLY A 86 -52.41 1.89 -42.46
CA GLY A 86 -53.40 1.38 -41.51
C GLY A 86 -54.05 0.06 -41.93
N LEU A 87 -53.45 -0.67 -42.88
CA LEU A 87 -53.92 -2.00 -43.29
C LEU A 87 -53.53 -3.10 -42.29
N VAL A 88 -52.47 -2.84 -41.50
CA VAL A 88 -51.97 -3.70 -40.42
C VAL A 88 -51.77 -2.83 -39.19
N GLU A 89 -52.03 -3.38 -38.00
CA GLU A 89 -51.78 -2.67 -36.73
C GLU A 89 -50.30 -2.29 -36.62
N SER A 90 -50.05 -1.00 -36.42
CA SER A 90 -48.68 -0.50 -36.25
C SER A 90 -48.11 -0.90 -34.89
N PRO A 91 -46.80 -1.21 -34.81
CA PRO A 91 -46.13 -1.51 -33.54
C PRO A 91 -46.26 -0.34 -32.57
N ARG A 92 -46.13 -0.62 -31.26
CA ARG A 92 -46.28 0.45 -30.25
C ARG A 92 -45.21 1.51 -30.42
N ARG A 93 -45.64 2.77 -30.33
CA ARG A 93 -44.76 3.95 -30.33
C ARG A 93 -43.80 3.89 -29.14
N PRO A 94 -42.51 4.27 -29.31
CA PRO A 94 -41.60 4.48 -28.19
C PRO A 94 -42.17 5.44 -27.14
N LEU A 95 -41.85 5.17 -25.87
CA LEU A 95 -42.37 5.95 -24.74
C LEU A 95 -41.68 7.31 -24.66
N THR A 96 -42.46 8.33 -24.32
CA THR A 96 -41.99 9.70 -24.02
C THR A 96 -41.23 9.74 -22.70
N GLU A 97 -40.43 10.79 -22.47
CA GLU A 97 -39.68 10.95 -21.21
C GLU A 97 -40.62 11.08 -19.99
N GLU A 98 -41.80 11.68 -20.16
CA GLU A 98 -42.80 11.79 -19.09
C GLU A 98 -43.38 10.43 -18.71
N GLU A 99 -43.70 9.60 -19.70
CA GLU A 99 -44.11 8.21 -19.49
C GLU A 99 -42.99 7.38 -18.86
N TRP A 100 -41.73 7.62 -19.23
CA TRP A 100 -40.60 6.96 -18.58
C TRP A 100 -40.45 7.37 -17.11
N LYS A 101 -40.75 8.62 -16.75
CA LYS A 101 -40.77 9.05 -15.34
C LYS A 101 -41.86 8.34 -14.55
N THR A 102 -43.06 8.16 -15.12
CA THR A 102 -44.13 7.42 -14.44
C THR A 102 -43.79 5.94 -14.28
N VAL A 103 -43.21 5.32 -15.31
CA VAL A 103 -42.73 3.92 -15.28
C VAL A 103 -41.62 3.72 -14.24
N LYS A 104 -40.64 4.64 -14.19
CA LYS A 104 -39.55 4.61 -13.20
C LYS A 104 -40.10 4.75 -11.77
N SER A 105 -41.00 5.71 -11.54
CA SER A 105 -41.66 5.91 -10.24
C SER A 105 -42.45 4.66 -9.79
N LEU A 106 -43.20 4.04 -10.70
CA LEU A 106 -43.96 2.83 -10.42
C LEU A 106 -43.04 1.63 -10.11
N SER A 107 -41.93 1.47 -10.83
CA SER A 107 -40.91 0.47 -10.52
C SER A 107 -40.28 0.69 -9.15
N ASP A 108 -39.92 1.94 -8.82
CA ASP A 108 -39.34 2.28 -7.51
C ASP A 108 -40.30 1.95 -6.37
N SER A 109 -41.61 2.19 -6.55
CA SER A 109 -42.64 1.80 -5.56
C SER A 109 -42.78 0.29 -5.35
N ARG A 110 -42.49 -0.51 -6.38
CA ARG A 110 -42.58 -1.98 -6.30
C ARG A 110 -41.39 -2.60 -5.57
N SER A 111 -40.31 -1.84 -5.38
CA SER A 111 -39.12 -2.25 -4.64
C SER A 111 -38.48 -3.56 -5.14
N ASP A 112 -38.39 -3.76 -6.45
CA ASP A 112 -37.64 -4.91 -7.00
C ASP A 112 -36.13 -4.70 -6.75
N VAL A 113 -35.57 -5.44 -5.78
CA VAL A 113 -34.19 -5.22 -5.29
C VAL A 113 -33.14 -6.06 -6.04
N SER A 114 -33.56 -6.99 -6.91
CA SER A 114 -32.67 -7.94 -7.57
C SER A 114 -33.06 -8.22 -9.02
N CYS A 115 -32.06 -8.49 -9.86
CA CYS A 115 -32.32 -8.88 -11.24
C CYS A 115 -32.85 -10.32 -11.28
N SER A 116 -33.99 -10.54 -11.92
CA SER A 116 -34.61 -11.88 -12.01
C SER A 116 -33.90 -12.85 -12.96
N ILE A 117 -33.01 -12.38 -13.83
CA ILE A 117 -32.21 -13.24 -14.73
C ILE A 117 -31.04 -13.89 -13.99
N CYS A 118 -30.20 -13.09 -13.32
CA CYS A 118 -29.02 -13.61 -12.61
C CYS A 118 -29.23 -13.81 -11.10
N ARG A 119 -30.37 -13.33 -10.55
CA ARG A 119 -30.72 -13.37 -9.12
C ARG A 119 -29.78 -12.60 -8.20
N GLU A 120 -28.96 -11.71 -8.76
CA GLU A 120 -28.06 -10.86 -8.00
C GLU A 120 -28.66 -9.46 -7.76
N PRO A 121 -28.31 -8.80 -6.63
CA PRO A 121 -28.72 -7.42 -6.39
C PRO A 121 -28.06 -6.47 -7.39
N PHE A 122 -28.74 -5.36 -7.70
CA PHE A 122 -28.27 -4.44 -8.74
C PHE A 122 -26.95 -3.70 -8.41
N ARG A 123 -26.67 -3.43 -7.13
CA ARG A 123 -25.42 -2.81 -6.67
C ARG A 123 -25.03 -1.57 -7.50
N ASP A 124 -23.83 -1.57 -8.08
CA ASP A 124 -23.24 -0.50 -8.89
C ASP A 124 -23.27 -0.79 -10.40
N THR A 125 -24.02 -1.82 -10.81
CA THR A 125 -24.11 -2.21 -12.22
C THR A 125 -25.24 -1.46 -12.90
N SER A 126 -25.05 -1.14 -14.19
CA SER A 126 -26.06 -0.47 -15.00
C SER A 126 -27.34 -1.29 -15.11
N GLN A 127 -28.48 -0.64 -14.91
CA GLN A 127 -29.79 -1.28 -14.89
C GLN A 127 -30.62 -0.72 -16.04
N LEU A 128 -31.46 -1.59 -16.58
CA LEU A 128 -32.46 -1.24 -17.58
C LEU A 128 -33.84 -1.48 -16.99
N ILE A 129 -34.77 -0.61 -17.36
CA ILE A 129 -36.19 -0.76 -17.11
C ILE A 129 -36.92 -0.89 -18.44
N LEU A 130 -37.84 -1.84 -18.50
CA LEU A 130 -38.72 -2.06 -19.65
C LEU A 130 -40.00 -1.24 -19.50
N ALA A 131 -40.72 -1.01 -20.61
CA ALA A 131 -42.04 -0.37 -20.57
C ALA A 131 -43.05 -1.08 -19.64
N CYS A 132 -42.85 -2.38 -19.38
CA CYS A 132 -43.66 -3.16 -18.43
C CYS A 132 -43.25 -2.99 -16.96
N THR A 133 -42.47 -1.97 -16.59
CA THR A 133 -41.98 -1.64 -15.22
C THR A 133 -40.99 -2.62 -14.60
N HIS A 134 -40.57 -3.65 -15.34
CA HIS A 134 -39.62 -4.64 -14.87
C HIS A 134 -38.17 -4.20 -15.10
N SER A 135 -37.31 -4.41 -14.10
CA SER A 135 -35.91 -3.99 -14.11
C SER A 135 -34.92 -5.17 -14.17
N PHE A 136 -33.82 -5.00 -14.90
CA PHE A 136 -32.78 -6.00 -15.10
C PHE A 136 -31.40 -5.36 -15.19
N HIS A 137 -30.32 -6.11 -14.98
CA HIS A 137 -29.00 -5.63 -15.37
C HIS A 137 -28.93 -5.45 -16.88
N GLN A 138 -28.28 -4.37 -17.34
CA GLN A 138 -28.09 -4.09 -18.77
C GLN A 138 -27.47 -5.30 -19.47
N ARG A 139 -26.42 -5.89 -18.88
CA ARG A 139 -25.73 -7.06 -19.44
C ARG A 139 -26.63 -8.30 -19.50
N CYS A 140 -27.43 -8.55 -18.46
CA CYS A 140 -28.31 -9.72 -18.41
C CYS A 140 -29.41 -9.63 -19.45
N PHE A 141 -30.04 -8.46 -19.57
CA PHE A 141 -31.11 -8.25 -20.55
C PHE A 141 -30.59 -8.28 -21.99
N LEU A 142 -29.45 -7.64 -22.27
CA LEU A 142 -28.83 -7.70 -23.60
C LEU A 142 -28.39 -9.11 -23.98
N SER A 143 -27.88 -9.89 -23.02
CA SER A 143 -27.58 -11.30 -23.25
C SER A 143 -28.84 -12.10 -23.57
N TYR A 144 -29.92 -11.87 -22.82
CA TYR A 144 -31.21 -12.49 -23.08
C TYR A 144 -31.72 -12.19 -24.50
N LEU A 145 -31.70 -10.93 -24.94
CA LEU A 145 -32.11 -10.56 -26.30
C LEU A 145 -31.24 -11.22 -27.38
N HIS A 146 -29.93 -11.36 -27.12
CA HIS A 146 -29.03 -12.04 -28.05
C HIS A 146 -29.40 -13.52 -28.21
N TYR A 147 -29.82 -14.20 -27.14
CA TYR A 147 -30.20 -15.62 -27.18
C TYR A 147 -31.65 -15.87 -27.62
N ALA A 148 -32.59 -14.99 -27.27
CA ALA A 148 -34.01 -15.11 -27.64
C ALA A 148 -34.28 -14.72 -29.11
N GLY A 149 -33.28 -14.17 -29.80
CA GLY A 149 -33.44 -13.55 -31.11
C GLY A 149 -33.95 -12.12 -30.96
N SER A 150 -33.31 -11.17 -31.65
CA SER A 150 -33.64 -9.73 -31.56
C SER A 150 -35.06 -9.40 -31.99
N GLU A 151 -35.73 -10.30 -32.71
CA GLU A 151 -37.11 -10.16 -33.20
C GLU A 151 -38.16 -10.41 -32.11
N THR A 152 -37.80 -11.05 -30.99
CA THR A 152 -38.72 -11.27 -29.86
C THR A 152 -38.28 -10.48 -28.63
N SER A 153 -38.42 -9.15 -28.67
CA SER A 153 -38.21 -8.31 -27.50
C SER A 153 -39.37 -8.49 -26.51
N LYS A 154 -39.43 -9.64 -25.83
CA LYS A 154 -40.40 -9.96 -24.78
C LYS A 154 -39.75 -9.88 -23.41
N CYS A 155 -40.48 -9.39 -22.42
CA CYS A 155 -40.00 -9.33 -21.05
C CYS A 155 -39.79 -10.76 -20.49
N PRO A 156 -38.62 -11.08 -19.89
CA PRO A 156 -38.37 -12.37 -19.25
C PRO A 156 -39.34 -12.72 -18.11
N MET A 157 -39.95 -11.72 -17.47
CA MET A 157 -40.85 -11.93 -16.32
C MET A 157 -42.31 -12.03 -16.73
N CYS A 158 -42.85 -11.03 -17.45
CA CYS A 158 -44.26 -10.98 -17.79
C CYS A 158 -44.60 -11.39 -19.22
N ARG A 159 -43.60 -11.68 -20.06
CA ARG A 159 -43.74 -11.99 -21.50
C ARG A 159 -44.42 -10.91 -22.35
N ALA A 160 -44.75 -9.75 -21.76
CA ALA A 160 -45.22 -8.59 -22.49
C ALA A 160 -44.14 -8.11 -23.48
N GLU A 161 -44.58 -7.56 -24.61
CA GLU A 161 -43.69 -7.05 -25.64
C GLU A 161 -42.95 -5.81 -25.12
N ALA A 162 -41.67 -6.01 -24.82
CA ALA A 162 -40.70 -5.00 -24.45
C ALA A 162 -40.25 -4.21 -25.69
N HIS A 163 -41.16 -3.41 -26.25
CA HIS A 163 -40.92 -2.57 -27.43
C HIS A 163 -39.79 -1.55 -27.19
N ASP A 164 -39.74 -0.98 -25.98
CA ASP A 164 -38.78 0.03 -25.60
C ASP A 164 -38.23 -0.22 -24.17
N TRP A 165 -37.00 0.24 -23.95
CA TRP A 165 -36.29 0.16 -22.69
C TRP A 165 -35.37 1.37 -22.50
N THR A 166 -35.14 1.75 -21.24
CA THR A 166 -34.27 2.87 -20.86
C THR A 166 -33.40 2.51 -19.66
N THR A 167 -32.37 3.30 -19.40
CA THR A 167 -31.53 3.16 -18.21
C THR A 167 -32.29 3.56 -16.94
N HIS A 168 -31.98 2.90 -15.83
CA HIS A 168 -32.62 3.13 -14.54
C HIS A 168 -31.61 3.03 -13.39
N ASP A 169 -31.78 3.89 -12.38
CA ASP A 169 -30.88 4.00 -11.22
C ASP A 169 -31.54 3.60 -9.89
N GLY A 170 -32.80 3.14 -9.90
CA GLY A 170 -33.55 2.82 -8.69
C GLY A 170 -32.83 1.82 -7.78
N GLY A 171 -32.36 0.71 -8.34
CA GLY A 171 -31.60 -0.30 -7.58
C GLY A 171 -30.26 0.22 -7.06
N LEU A 172 -29.64 1.21 -7.73
CA LEU A 172 -28.38 1.82 -7.31
C LEU A 172 -28.62 2.72 -6.10
N ASN A 173 -29.70 3.50 -6.12
CA ASN A 173 -30.11 4.34 -5.01
C ASN A 173 -30.45 3.50 -3.77
N VAL A 174 -31.19 2.40 -3.93
CA VAL A 174 -31.46 1.45 -2.84
C VAL A 174 -30.16 0.88 -2.26
N TRP A 175 -29.22 0.48 -3.13
CA TRP A 175 -27.92 -0.04 -2.70
C TRP A 175 -27.08 1.02 -1.96
N ARG A 176 -27.06 2.27 -2.44
CA ARG A 176 -26.36 3.39 -1.79
C ARG A 176 -26.92 3.67 -0.40
N THR A 177 -28.25 3.70 -0.27
CA THR A 177 -28.91 3.85 1.04
C THR A 177 -28.53 2.72 1.97
N LYS A 178 -28.58 1.47 1.52
CA LYS A 178 -28.16 0.31 2.33
C LYS A 178 -26.70 0.39 2.78
N CYS A 179 -25.79 0.80 1.90
CA CYS A 179 -24.38 1.01 2.23
C CYS A 179 -24.23 2.12 3.28
N ALA A 180 -24.89 3.27 3.07
CA ALA A 180 -24.86 4.40 3.99
C ALA A 180 -25.37 4.00 5.38
N THR A 181 -26.53 3.32 5.47
CA THR A 181 -27.07 2.83 6.73
C THR A 181 -26.11 1.84 7.41
N THR A 182 -25.50 0.92 6.66
CA THR A 182 -24.56 -0.05 7.22
C THR A 182 -23.34 0.65 7.84
N ILE A 183 -22.77 1.62 7.13
CA ILE A 183 -21.64 2.43 7.62
C ILE A 183 -22.05 3.22 8.86
N GLN A 184 -23.19 3.91 8.80
CA GLN A 184 -23.71 4.70 9.91
C GLN A 184 -23.98 3.86 11.16
N CYS A 185 -24.64 2.71 11.02
CA CYS A 185 -24.89 1.78 12.12
C CYS A 185 -23.57 1.25 12.72
N ARG A 186 -22.60 0.90 11.87
CA ARG A 186 -21.31 0.40 12.33
C ARG A 186 -20.52 1.46 13.08
N TRP A 187 -20.51 2.69 12.57
CA TRP A 187 -19.85 3.85 13.15
C TRP A 187 -20.49 4.26 14.48
N ARG A 188 -21.82 4.44 14.51
CA ARG A 188 -22.56 4.73 15.75
C ARG A 188 -22.31 3.66 16.81
N GLY A 189 -22.35 2.39 16.43
CA GLY A 189 -22.02 1.29 17.33
C GLY A 189 -20.56 1.30 17.79
N TYR A 190 -19.61 1.70 16.93
CA TYR A 190 -18.21 1.85 17.30
C TYR A 190 -18.00 2.97 18.32
N ILE A 191 -18.62 4.14 18.12
CA ILE A 191 -18.59 5.24 19.08
C ILE A 191 -19.12 4.78 20.43
N GLN A 192 -20.31 4.14 20.46
CA GLN A 192 -20.93 3.71 21.72
C GLN A 192 -20.08 2.67 22.45
N ARG A 193 -19.53 1.68 21.73
CA ARG A 193 -18.61 0.71 22.33
C ARG A 193 -17.33 1.39 22.82
N SER A 194 -16.79 2.35 22.09
CA SER A 194 -15.58 3.07 22.50
C SER A 194 -15.81 3.90 23.76
N ARG A 195 -16.99 4.53 23.90
CA ARG A 195 -17.40 5.23 25.13
C ARG A 195 -17.54 4.26 26.30
N LEU A 196 -18.30 3.17 26.13
CA LEU A 196 -18.47 2.16 27.17
C LEU A 196 -17.14 1.56 27.63
N MET A 197 -16.25 1.27 26.68
CA MET A 197 -14.91 0.74 26.98
C MET A 197 -13.99 1.74 27.69
N ARG A 198 -14.24 3.04 27.55
CA ARG A 198 -13.41 4.09 28.17
C ARG A 198 -13.94 4.50 29.56
N GLU A 199 -15.26 4.59 29.72
CA GLU A 199 -15.89 5.28 30.86
C GLU A 199 -16.75 4.37 31.74
N GLN A 200 -17.37 3.31 31.21
CA GLN A 200 -18.49 2.62 31.86
C GLN A 200 -18.30 1.11 32.02
N LEU A 201 -17.06 0.61 32.05
CA LEU A 201 -16.79 -0.81 32.28
C LEU A 201 -16.82 -1.13 33.79
N PRO A 202 -17.73 -2.02 34.25
CA PRO A 202 -17.74 -2.42 35.65
C PRO A 202 -16.39 -3.04 36.05
N PRO A 203 -15.87 -2.71 37.24
CA PRO A 203 -14.65 -3.31 37.77
C PRO A 203 -14.80 -4.84 37.82
N GLY A 204 -13.73 -5.56 37.48
CA GLY A 204 -13.73 -7.03 37.47
C GLY A 204 -14.30 -7.71 36.22
N SER A 205 -14.90 -6.98 35.28
CA SER A 205 -15.41 -7.60 34.04
C SER A 205 -14.29 -8.13 33.13
N LEU A 206 -14.52 -9.29 32.49
CA LEU A 206 -13.60 -9.87 31.50
C LEU A 206 -13.33 -8.91 30.32
N LEU A 207 -14.32 -8.10 29.94
CA LEU A 207 -14.17 -7.08 28.92
C LEU A 207 -13.15 -6.00 29.33
N ARG A 208 -13.18 -5.54 30.58
CA ARG A 208 -12.21 -4.56 31.09
C ARG A 208 -10.80 -5.11 31.13
N ARG A 209 -10.63 -6.38 31.53
CA ARG A 209 -9.33 -7.07 31.46
C ARG A 209 -8.82 -7.16 30.02
N LYS A 210 -9.66 -7.56 29.07
CA LYS A 210 -9.26 -7.66 27.65
C LYS A 210 -8.91 -6.29 27.06
N TYR A 211 -9.66 -5.25 27.41
CA TYR A 211 -9.40 -3.88 26.96
C TYR A 211 -8.07 -3.34 27.51
N THR A 212 -7.85 -3.45 28.82
CA THR A 212 -6.61 -3.00 29.47
C THR A 212 -5.39 -3.74 28.93
N LEU A 213 -5.47 -5.05 28.71
CA LEU A 213 -4.41 -5.83 28.05
C LEU A 213 -4.13 -5.33 26.63
N ARG A 214 -5.16 -5.06 25.84
CA ARG A 214 -4.99 -4.51 24.47
C ARG A 214 -4.34 -3.11 24.49
N MET A 215 -4.68 -2.29 25.47
CA MET A 215 -4.07 -0.97 25.64
C MET A 215 -2.59 -1.07 26.06
N LEU A 216 -2.26 -1.98 26.97
CA LEU A 216 -0.88 -2.28 27.37
C LEU A 216 -0.07 -2.83 26.19
N GLU A 217 -0.63 -3.74 25.41
CA GLU A 217 0.01 -4.29 24.21
C GLU A 217 0.29 -3.18 23.17
N ALA A 218 -0.65 -2.26 22.97
CA ALA A 218 -0.44 -1.09 22.11
C ALA A 218 0.64 -0.15 22.66
N ALA A 219 0.71 0.05 23.98
CA ALA A 219 1.77 0.84 24.61
C ALA A 219 3.14 0.14 24.50
N SER A 220 3.20 -1.16 24.72
CA SER A 220 4.39 -1.99 24.57
C SER A 220 4.94 -1.90 23.15
N ARG A 221 4.10 -2.06 22.12
CA ARG A 221 4.51 -1.90 20.72
C ARG A 221 5.06 -0.50 20.42
N ARG A 222 4.47 0.56 20.99
CA ARG A 222 5.00 1.93 20.84
C ARG A 222 6.37 2.08 21.51
N ALA A 223 6.53 1.55 22.71
CA ALA A 223 7.80 1.59 23.43
C ALA A 223 8.89 0.81 22.68
N GLU A 224 8.57 -0.37 22.15
CA GLU A 224 9.47 -1.18 21.33
C GLU A 224 9.90 -0.44 20.06
N HIS A 225 8.95 0.16 19.33
CA HIS A 225 9.26 0.94 18.13
C HIS A 225 10.15 2.15 18.44
N LEU A 226 9.91 2.84 19.56
CA LEU A 226 10.78 3.94 20.01
C LEU A 226 12.17 3.42 20.41
N GLY A 227 12.24 2.26 21.07
CA GLY A 227 13.49 1.60 21.43
C GLY A 227 14.31 1.22 20.19
N GLN A 228 13.68 0.61 19.20
CA GLN A 228 14.30 0.28 17.91
C GLN A 228 14.78 1.53 17.18
N ALA A 229 13.94 2.56 17.05
CA ALA A 229 14.34 3.81 16.41
C ALA A 229 15.54 4.48 17.10
N ARG A 230 15.58 4.42 18.44
CA ARG A 230 16.74 4.91 19.20
C ARG A 230 17.98 4.05 18.95
N SER A 231 17.85 2.73 18.92
CA SER A 231 18.94 1.81 18.63
C SER A 231 19.52 2.06 17.24
N ASP A 232 18.66 2.16 16.22
CA ASP A 232 19.05 2.43 14.84
C ASP A 232 19.76 3.78 14.71
N ALA A 233 19.32 4.79 15.45
CA ALA A 233 19.96 6.10 15.49
C ALA A 233 21.37 6.05 16.10
N VAL A 234 21.57 5.27 17.18
CA VAL A 234 22.88 5.06 17.79
C VAL A 234 23.80 4.29 16.83
N GLU A 235 23.30 3.21 16.20
CA GLU A 235 24.09 2.45 15.24
C GLU A 235 24.52 3.31 14.04
N LYS A 236 23.64 4.19 13.56
CA LYS A 236 23.98 5.15 12.52
C LYS A 236 25.08 6.12 12.95
N LEU A 237 24.98 6.66 14.16
CA LEU A 237 26.01 7.56 14.71
C LEU A 237 27.37 6.87 14.79
N LEU A 238 27.41 5.62 15.26
CA LEU A 238 28.65 4.85 15.36
C LEU A 238 29.25 4.61 13.96
N LYS A 239 28.43 4.25 12.96
CA LYS A 239 28.87 4.10 11.57
C LYS A 239 29.43 5.41 11.00
N ASP A 240 28.83 6.55 11.33
CA ASP A 240 29.32 7.86 10.90
C ASP A 240 30.67 8.20 11.56
N MET A 241 30.85 7.89 12.85
CA MET A 241 32.13 8.05 13.54
C MET A 241 33.21 7.17 12.89
N ASP A 242 32.95 5.89 12.66
CA ASP A 242 33.89 4.97 11.99
C ASP A 242 34.27 5.48 10.60
N ARG A 243 33.31 6.03 9.85
CA ARG A 243 33.60 6.64 8.54
C ARG A 243 34.53 7.84 8.67
N THR A 244 34.30 8.71 9.65
CA THR A 244 35.15 9.90 9.84
C THR A 244 36.56 9.53 10.29
N THR A 245 36.72 8.53 11.16
CA THR A 245 38.04 8.08 11.62
C THR A 245 38.82 7.39 10.50
N LEU A 246 38.15 6.58 9.67
CA LEU A 246 38.76 6.00 8.47
C LEU A 246 39.23 7.07 7.49
N GLU A 247 38.42 8.10 7.26
CA GLU A 247 38.78 9.20 6.35
C GLU A 247 39.94 10.03 6.91
N SER A 248 39.92 10.39 8.21
CA SER A 248 41.03 11.07 8.86
C SER A 248 42.32 10.23 8.81
N SER A 249 42.24 8.92 9.03
CA SER A 249 43.38 8.01 8.91
C SER A 249 43.92 7.94 7.48
N ARG A 250 43.04 7.97 6.47
CA ARG A 250 43.41 7.99 5.05
C ARG A 250 44.18 9.27 4.72
N VAL A 251 43.64 10.43 5.08
CA VAL A 251 44.29 11.73 4.85
C VAL A 251 45.65 11.79 5.55
N LEU A 252 45.75 11.30 6.79
CA LEU A 252 47.02 11.24 7.51
C LEU A 252 48.02 10.34 6.78
N ARG A 253 47.63 9.14 6.35
CA ARG A 253 48.48 8.25 5.57
C ARG A 253 48.94 8.86 4.24
N GLU A 254 48.05 9.51 3.52
CA GLU A 254 48.37 10.20 2.27
C GLU A 254 49.33 11.38 2.51
N SER A 255 49.12 12.15 3.57
CA SER A 255 50.01 13.26 3.93
C SER A 255 51.41 12.80 4.35
N LEU A 256 51.50 11.70 5.12
CA LEU A 256 52.77 11.09 5.50
C LEU A 256 53.50 10.56 4.26
N ALA A 257 52.80 9.87 3.35
CA ALA A 257 53.39 9.40 2.10
C ALA A 257 53.86 10.56 1.20
N ALA A 258 53.12 11.67 1.14
CA ALA A 258 53.52 12.85 0.39
C ALA A 258 54.78 13.52 0.98
N LEU A 259 54.89 13.58 2.31
CA LEU A 259 56.09 14.07 3.01
C LEU A 259 57.30 13.16 2.73
N GLU A 260 57.12 11.85 2.71
CA GLU A 260 58.18 10.90 2.35
C GLU A 260 58.65 11.07 0.89
N MET A 261 57.71 11.27 -0.04
CA MET A 261 58.02 11.56 -1.44
C MET A 261 58.76 12.89 -1.58
N PHE A 262 58.37 13.92 -0.83
CA PHE A 262 59.06 15.21 -0.81
C PHE A 262 60.49 15.07 -0.29
N ARG A 263 60.70 14.34 0.82
CA ARG A 263 62.02 14.00 1.38
C ARG A 263 62.90 13.24 0.38
N LYS A 264 62.32 12.36 -0.43
CA LYS A 264 63.05 11.60 -1.46
C LYS A 264 63.39 12.47 -2.67
N SER A 265 62.50 13.40 -3.05
CA SER A 265 62.72 14.34 -4.15
C SER A 265 63.75 15.43 -3.85
N SER A 266 63.92 15.81 -2.58
CA SER A 266 64.99 16.72 -2.13
C SER A 266 66.38 16.06 -2.04
N SER A 267 66.52 14.78 -2.41
CA SER A 267 67.80 14.05 -2.43
C SER A 267 68.42 13.89 -3.82
N LEU A 268 68.01 14.71 -4.79
CA LEU A 268 68.72 14.87 -6.07
C LEU A 268 69.43 16.23 -6.12
N ASP A 269 70.29 16.49 -5.15
CA ASP A 269 71.47 17.34 -5.31
C ASP A 269 72.58 16.80 -4.38
N LYS A 270 73.77 16.68 -4.97
CA LYS A 270 74.93 15.91 -4.48
C LYS A 270 75.43 16.38 -3.11
N ALA A 271 75.83 15.45 -2.24
CA ALA A 271 77.07 15.53 -1.45
C ALA A 271 77.38 14.20 -0.75
N GLU A 272 78.60 13.71 -0.93
CA GLU A 272 79.31 12.93 0.08
C GLU A 272 79.36 13.77 1.36
N ASP A 273 78.76 13.31 2.47
CA ASP A 273 79.37 13.45 3.80
C ASP A 273 78.60 12.62 4.84
N SER A 274 79.40 12.10 5.74
CA SER A 274 79.17 11.28 6.91
C SER A 274 78.05 11.73 7.88
N GLY A 275 77.35 10.73 8.42
CA GLY A 275 76.75 10.79 9.76
C GLY A 275 75.48 9.94 9.93
N PRO A 276 75.21 9.38 11.13
CA PRO A 276 76.09 8.71 12.07
C PRO A 276 75.96 7.18 11.95
N THR A 277 77.07 6.45 12.08
CA THR A 277 77.04 5.03 12.44
C THR A 277 76.41 4.91 13.83
N LEU A 278 75.16 4.46 13.87
CA LEU A 278 74.61 3.83 15.07
C LEU A 278 75.26 2.45 15.22
N PRO A 279 75.51 1.97 16.44
CA PRO A 279 76.39 0.84 16.68
C PRO A 279 75.77 -0.45 16.16
N ASP A 280 76.51 -1.16 15.30
CA ASP A 280 76.41 -2.61 15.15
C ASP A 280 76.67 -3.25 16.52
N ALA A 281 75.61 -3.44 17.30
CA ALA A 281 75.64 -4.25 18.50
C ALA A 281 74.31 -4.98 18.65
N ASP A 282 74.40 -6.29 18.42
CA ASP A 282 73.47 -7.35 18.80
C ASP A 282 72.14 -7.43 18.04
N ILE A 283 72.21 -7.54 16.72
CA ILE A 283 71.18 -8.29 15.97
C ILE A 283 71.66 -9.74 15.87
N PRO A 284 70.99 -10.71 16.51
CA PRO A 284 71.39 -12.12 16.43
C PRO A 284 71.36 -12.64 14.99
N ASN A 285 72.37 -13.42 14.59
CA ASN A 285 72.51 -13.98 13.24
C ASN A 285 71.25 -14.70 12.71
N TRP A 286 70.44 -15.29 13.60
CA TRP A 286 69.19 -15.96 13.20
C TRP A 286 68.14 -14.99 12.64
N LEU A 287 68.20 -13.70 12.97
CA LEU A 287 67.27 -12.68 12.46
C LEU A 287 67.62 -12.30 11.02
N HIS A 288 68.91 -12.20 10.68
CA HIS A 288 69.34 -11.99 9.30
C HIS A 288 68.95 -13.16 8.39
N GLU A 289 69.08 -14.39 8.89
CA GLU A 289 68.72 -15.60 8.16
C GLU A 289 67.19 -15.76 8.02
N ALA A 290 66.42 -15.36 9.04
CA ALA A 290 64.96 -15.33 8.95
C ALA A 290 64.45 -14.29 7.94
N VAL A 291 65.07 -13.10 7.88
CA VAL A 291 64.69 -12.04 6.93
C VAL A 291 65.07 -12.40 5.49
N ALA A 292 66.24 -13.02 5.28
CA ALA A 292 66.67 -13.50 3.96
C ALA A 292 65.72 -14.58 3.39
N ASN A 293 65.29 -15.52 4.23
CA ASN A 293 64.33 -16.58 3.85
C ASN A 293 62.92 -16.04 3.54
N VAL A 294 62.52 -14.89 4.09
CA VAL A 294 61.22 -14.24 3.80
C VAL A 294 61.27 -13.54 2.43
N LEU A 295 62.39 -12.90 2.11
CA LEU A 295 62.58 -12.22 0.82
C LEU A 295 62.69 -13.21 -0.36
N GLU A 296 63.34 -14.37 -0.18
CA GLU A 296 63.42 -15.41 -1.21
C GLU A 296 62.08 -16.10 -1.51
N ARG A 297 61.14 -16.14 -0.55
CA ARG A 297 59.84 -16.80 -0.73
C ARG A 297 58.79 -15.93 -1.43
N GLY A 298 59.02 -14.62 -1.56
CA GLY A 298 58.17 -13.73 -2.34
C GLY A 298 56.73 -13.56 -1.82
N ASP A 299 56.46 -13.93 -0.56
CA ASP A 299 55.13 -13.79 0.06
C ASP A 299 55.08 -12.53 0.95
N CYS A 300 54.32 -11.52 0.52
CA CYS A 300 54.12 -10.26 1.26
C CYS A 300 53.26 -10.41 2.52
N ASP A 301 52.74 -11.61 2.80
CA ASP A 301 51.91 -11.93 3.95
C ASP A 301 52.53 -13.11 4.75
N CYS A 302 53.68 -12.87 5.40
CA CYS A 302 54.25 -13.86 6.30
C CYS A 302 53.47 -13.88 7.65
N PRO A 303 53.11 -15.06 8.20
CA PRO A 303 52.16 -15.17 9.33
C PRO A 303 52.70 -14.77 10.72
N ILE A 304 53.93 -14.23 10.81
CA ILE A 304 54.65 -14.09 12.09
C ILE A 304 54.48 -12.69 12.72
N CYS A 305 54.02 -11.70 11.95
CA CYS A 305 53.74 -10.36 12.47
C CYS A 305 52.29 -10.28 12.98
N TYR A 306 51.98 -10.92 14.10
CA TYR A 306 50.74 -10.64 14.79
C TYR A 306 50.81 -9.22 15.38
N ASP A 307 49.91 -8.34 14.94
CA ASP A 307 49.58 -7.12 15.67
C ASP A 307 49.33 -7.48 17.15
N HIS A 308 49.81 -6.66 18.10
CA HIS A 308 49.69 -6.88 19.54
C HIS A 308 48.25 -7.25 19.95
N LYS A 309 47.24 -6.68 19.25
CA LYS A 309 45.82 -6.99 19.48
C LYS A 309 45.41 -8.40 19.03
N CYS A 310 46.02 -8.90 17.98
CA CYS A 310 45.75 -10.24 17.45
C CYS A 310 46.41 -11.33 18.32
N LEU A 311 47.61 -11.06 18.85
CA LEU A 311 48.31 -11.94 19.79
C LEU A 311 47.60 -12.02 21.15
N ASP A 312 47.11 -10.89 21.67
CA ASP A 312 46.32 -10.84 22.91
C ASP A 312 45.00 -11.59 22.79
N SER A 313 44.30 -11.42 21.67
CA SER A 313 43.07 -12.15 21.39
C SER A 313 43.33 -13.64 21.36
N PHE A 314 44.43 -14.09 20.73
CA PHE A 314 44.75 -15.51 20.63
C PHE A 314 45.15 -16.14 21.98
N GLU A 315 45.96 -15.45 22.79
CA GLU A 315 46.31 -15.93 24.13
C GLU A 315 45.09 -16.04 25.05
N SER A 316 44.10 -15.15 24.88
CA SER A 316 42.86 -15.19 25.67
C SER A 316 42.00 -16.44 25.41
N PHE A 317 42.21 -17.14 24.28
CA PHE A 317 41.47 -18.36 23.94
C PHE A 317 42.15 -19.66 24.40
N LYS A 318 43.43 -19.66 24.82
CA LYS A 318 44.08 -20.87 25.35
C LYS A 318 43.85 -20.98 26.86
N VAL A 319 43.10 -22.01 27.25
CA VAL A 319 42.68 -22.30 28.65
C VAL A 319 43.80 -22.88 29.53
N PHE A 320 45.02 -23.14 29.01
CA PHE A 320 46.12 -23.73 29.77
C PHE A 320 47.35 -22.81 29.83
N GLU A 321 47.97 -22.71 31.01
CA GLU A 321 48.92 -21.68 31.49
C GLU A 321 50.24 -21.48 30.71
N THR A 322 50.50 -22.20 29.61
CA THR A 322 51.76 -22.09 28.84
C THR A 322 51.60 -21.49 27.45
N ARG A 323 52.22 -20.31 27.25
CA ARG A 323 52.29 -19.60 25.97
C ARG A 323 53.12 -20.40 24.96
N SER A 324 52.49 -20.87 23.89
CA SER A 324 53.11 -21.71 22.85
C SER A 324 52.77 -21.21 21.45
N CYS A 325 53.78 -21.12 20.58
CA CYS A 325 53.65 -20.64 19.20
C CYS A 325 52.77 -21.59 18.36
N PRO A 326 51.78 -21.10 17.60
CA PRO A 326 50.89 -21.95 16.80
C PRO A 326 51.59 -22.61 15.61
N MET A 327 52.70 -22.04 15.13
CA MET A 327 53.43 -22.55 13.96
C MET A 327 54.42 -23.67 14.33
N CYS A 328 55.12 -23.56 15.46
CA CYS A 328 56.15 -24.53 15.86
C CYS A 328 55.93 -25.21 17.23
N ARG A 329 54.88 -24.82 17.97
CA ARG A 329 54.51 -25.31 19.31
C ARG A 329 55.54 -25.10 20.42
N GLN A 330 56.65 -24.41 20.15
CA GLN A 330 57.63 -24.03 21.18
C GLN A 330 57.08 -22.94 22.11
N THR A 331 57.54 -22.96 23.36
CA THR A 331 57.22 -21.93 24.36
C THR A 331 57.99 -20.65 24.06
N TYR A 332 57.35 -19.50 24.26
CA TYR A 332 57.96 -18.19 24.00
C TYR A 332 57.63 -17.19 25.11
N ASP A 333 58.52 -16.20 25.30
CA ASP A 333 58.31 -15.06 26.19
C ASP A 333 58.12 -13.76 25.40
N ARG A 334 57.26 -12.88 25.91
CA ARG A 334 57.02 -11.56 25.32
C ARG A 334 58.11 -10.59 25.77
N ARG A 335 58.69 -9.84 24.83
CA ARG A 335 59.46 -8.62 25.14
C ARG A 335 58.80 -7.42 24.45
N PRO A 336 58.35 -6.40 25.18
CA PRO A 336 57.90 -5.16 24.56
C PRO A 336 59.10 -4.49 23.90
N TRP A 337 58.97 -4.19 22.60
CA TRP A 337 59.92 -3.33 21.91
C TRP A 337 59.68 -1.88 22.36
N PRO A 338 60.69 -1.15 22.85
CA PRO A 338 60.52 0.24 23.22
C PRO A 338 60.25 1.05 21.94
N CYS A 339 59.05 1.61 21.83
CA CYS A 339 58.72 2.54 20.76
C CYS A 339 59.60 3.80 20.88
N MET A 340 60.35 4.13 19.84
CA MET A 340 60.83 5.49 19.58
C MET A 340 59.71 6.32 18.94
#